data_AF-A0A367M695-F1
#
_entry.id   AF-A0A367M695-F1
#
_cell.length_a   1.000
_cell.length_b   1.000
_cell.length_c   1.000
_cell.angle_alpha   90.00
_cell.angle_beta   90.00
_cell.angle_gamma   90.00
#
_symmetry.space_group_name_H-M   'P 1'
#
loop_
_entity.id
_entity.type
_entity.pdbx_description
1 polymer ?
#
loop_
_entity_poly.entity_id
_entity_poly.type
_entity_poly.pdbx_seq_one_letter_code
_entity_poly.pdbx_strand_id
1 'polypeptide(L)'
;VFQLLEDGLLDGLRIDHVDGLADPRGYCRRLRRRSERIRARRGGAPMLLYVEKILGGEERLPEDWLCDGTTGYDFMNQVSLLQHDPRGERPLRELWQRVSGRPEAFLDEVYQARQLVLAGSLAGDLENLAQGLLRVARADLASRDLTLGGIRRALFQLLARFPVYRTYAGACGRSVQDREVFRYAAEAAREDLDEADRAVLDHLERWLGGQPLRELPPGPLRRLRGELLARFQQLSSPTAAKAVEDTACYRSAALLSRNDVGFDPQRFAASAEEFHAACEARRLASPRALLATASHDHKRGEDARARLAALSELAPWFARNVEHWQSLATPLRRDLAEGPAPSPGDELILFQALLGSWPLDAPCDGAALDQAFLARMREWQCKALREAKLRTRWTAPDEDYERACADYLEQLLRAPLAQALRQSLGNAAARLMPAGALNGLAQCLLRLTCPGIPDLYQGREDWDFSLVDPDNRRPVDFARHAAALAAPTPFPELLEHWRDGRIKQTLIARVLGLRRMQPGLFRDGDYLPLEVSGEHAERVLAFARRSRHGCLLVVVPRLACALLGHATQPQVPAEAWGDTCLLLPPSLSECTYSGLFSTMPLPSDGHLSLSEVLADFPVNLLYRLAQEDTP
;
A
#
# COMPACT_ATOMS: atom_id res chain seq x y z
N VAL A 1 11.86 -5.50 26.82
CA VAL A 1 11.51 -4.15 26.30
C VAL A 1 11.78 -3.04 27.30
N PHE A 2 11.11 -2.99 28.46
CA PHE A 2 11.33 -1.89 29.41
C PHE A 2 12.76 -1.80 29.94
N GLN A 3 13.44 -2.93 30.16
CA GLN A 3 14.88 -2.93 30.47
C GLN A 3 15.70 -2.22 29.39
N LEU A 4 15.47 -2.52 28.11
CA LEU A 4 16.16 -1.86 26.99
C LEU A 4 15.90 -0.35 26.94
N LEU A 5 14.71 0.10 27.34
CA LEU A 5 14.39 1.53 27.49
C LEU A 5 15.09 2.16 28.72
N GLU A 6 15.15 1.42 29.83
CA GLU A 6 15.86 1.83 31.04
C GLU A 6 17.37 1.96 30.76
N ASP A 7 17.94 1.05 29.97
CA ASP A 7 19.35 1.05 29.55
C ASP A 7 19.64 2.10 28.45
N GLY A 8 18.66 2.43 27.60
CA GLY A 8 18.77 3.49 26.57
C GLY A 8 19.21 3.00 25.23
N LEU A 9 18.90 1.75 24.97
CA LEU A 9 19.22 1.06 23.73
C LEU A 9 18.14 1.28 22.66
N LEU A 10 16.98 1.84 23.03
CA LEU A 10 15.83 2.05 22.15
C LEU A 10 15.28 3.45 22.31
N ASP A 11 14.84 4.09 21.23
CA ASP A 11 14.17 5.40 21.21
C ASP A 11 12.66 5.35 20.89
N GLY A 12 12.21 4.21 20.40
CA GLY A 12 10.81 4.00 20.07
C GLY A 12 10.47 2.52 20.00
N LEU A 13 9.18 2.24 19.81
CA LEU A 13 8.63 0.91 19.62
C LEU A 13 7.66 0.90 18.44
N ARG A 14 7.74 -0.15 17.62
CA ARG A 14 6.73 -0.51 16.62
C ARG A 14 6.01 -1.74 17.15
N ILE A 15 4.69 -1.64 17.33
CA ILE A 15 3.85 -2.73 17.84
C ILE A 15 3.32 -3.51 16.67
N ASP A 16 3.73 -4.77 16.60
CA ASP A 16 3.23 -5.76 15.65
C ASP A 16 1.78 -6.13 15.94
N HIS A 17 0.99 -6.31 14.88
CA HIS A 17 -0.37 -6.83 14.90
C HIS A 17 -1.25 -6.31 16.04
N VAL A 18 -1.34 -4.98 16.17
CA VAL A 18 -2.08 -4.33 17.29
C VAL A 18 -3.55 -4.77 17.33
N ASP A 19 -4.12 -5.09 16.16
CA ASP A 19 -5.49 -5.55 16.00
C ASP A 19 -5.73 -7.00 16.44
N GLY A 20 -4.69 -7.75 16.82
CA GLY A 20 -4.85 -9.04 17.50
C GLY A 20 -5.14 -8.91 19.00
N LEU A 21 -4.93 -7.74 19.60
CA LEU A 21 -5.08 -7.54 21.04
C LEU A 21 -6.56 -7.51 21.46
N ALA A 22 -6.84 -8.02 22.67
CA ALA A 22 -8.17 -7.91 23.26
C ALA A 22 -8.53 -6.46 23.64
N ASP A 23 -7.55 -5.66 24.06
CA ASP A 23 -7.69 -4.25 24.45
C ASP A 23 -6.48 -3.43 23.94
N PRO A 24 -6.43 -3.12 22.63
CA PRO A 24 -5.31 -2.39 22.02
C PRO A 24 -5.14 -0.99 22.63
N ARG A 25 -6.26 -0.29 22.86
CA ARG A 25 -6.31 1.01 23.55
C ARG A 25 -5.61 0.96 24.90
N GLY A 26 -6.02 0.03 25.77
CA GLY A 26 -5.43 -0.10 27.10
C GLY A 26 -3.97 -0.55 27.05
N TYR A 27 -3.60 -1.40 26.09
CA TYR A 27 -2.22 -1.81 25.85
C TYR A 27 -1.34 -0.60 25.51
N CYS A 28 -1.68 0.17 24.46
CA CYS A 28 -0.91 1.34 24.03
C CYS A 28 -0.79 2.38 25.15
N ARG A 29 -1.88 2.66 25.88
CA ARG A 29 -1.84 3.60 27.01
C ARG A 29 -1.01 3.11 28.18
N ARG A 30 -1.02 1.80 28.50
CA ARG A 30 -0.14 1.22 29.53
C ARG A 30 1.32 1.33 29.11
N LEU A 31 1.61 1.02 27.85
CA LEU A 31 2.95 1.10 27.28
C LEU A 31 3.49 2.54 27.32
N ARG A 32 2.72 3.51 26.79
CA ARG A 32 3.03 4.95 26.85
C ARG A 32 3.30 5.42 28.27
N ARG A 33 2.39 5.16 29.21
CA ARG A 33 2.58 5.62 30.60
C ARG A 33 3.82 5.03 31.26
N ARG A 34 4.15 3.76 30.97
CA ARG A 34 5.35 3.13 31.54
C ARG A 34 6.62 3.68 30.88
N SER A 35 6.63 3.87 29.56
CA SER A 35 7.77 4.43 28.84
C SER A 35 8.07 5.88 29.24
N GLU A 36 7.05 6.73 29.37
CA GLU A 36 7.25 8.12 29.78
C GLU A 36 7.81 8.22 31.21
N ARG A 37 7.41 7.34 32.13
CA ARG A 37 8.01 7.28 33.48
C ARG A 37 9.50 6.91 33.44
N ILE A 38 9.89 6.01 32.53
CA ILE A 38 11.29 5.62 32.35
C ILE A 38 12.08 6.80 31.76
N ARG A 39 11.54 7.46 30.72
CA ARG A 39 12.16 8.63 30.08
C ARG A 39 12.32 9.83 31.01
N ALA A 40 11.30 10.11 31.81
CA ALA A 40 11.33 11.22 32.77
C ALA A 40 12.48 11.10 33.78
N ARG A 41 12.91 9.87 34.13
CA ARG A 41 14.06 9.64 35.02
C ARG A 41 15.41 9.85 34.34
N ARG A 42 15.46 9.74 33.00
CA ARG A 42 16.71 9.80 32.23
C ARG A 42 16.92 11.11 31.49
N GLY A 43 15.89 11.96 31.38
CA GLY A 43 15.99 13.26 30.70
C GLY A 43 16.05 13.15 29.19
N GLY A 44 15.07 12.50 28.55
CA GLY A 44 15.01 12.33 27.10
C GLY A 44 13.69 12.79 26.46
N ALA A 45 13.67 12.84 25.13
CA ALA A 45 12.46 13.09 24.36
C ALA A 45 11.40 11.98 24.61
N PRO A 46 10.09 12.27 24.38
CA PRO A 46 9.05 11.26 24.42
C PRO A 46 9.38 10.09 23.50
N MET A 47 9.10 8.87 23.95
CA MET A 47 9.35 7.66 23.16
C MET A 47 8.46 7.66 21.92
N LEU A 48 8.98 7.26 20.74
CA LEU A 48 8.10 7.05 19.59
C LEU A 48 7.32 5.75 19.74
N LEU A 49 6.02 5.76 19.47
CA LEU A 49 5.18 4.56 19.51
C LEU A 49 4.36 4.41 18.24
N TYR A 50 4.77 3.49 17.37
CA TYR A 50 4.05 3.14 16.15
C TYR A 50 3.24 1.87 16.35
N VAL A 51 2.12 1.78 15.65
CA VAL A 51 1.31 0.56 15.59
C VAL A 51 1.21 0.08 14.16
N GLU A 52 1.49 -1.19 13.93
CA GLU A 52 1.09 -1.83 12.69
C GLU A 52 -0.43 -2.00 12.73
N LYS A 53 -1.11 -1.12 11.98
CA LYS A 53 -2.55 -1.12 11.84
C LYS A 53 -2.89 -0.77 10.40
N ILE A 54 -3.72 -1.59 9.78
CA ILE A 54 -4.30 -1.29 8.48
C ILE A 54 -5.53 -0.41 8.67
N LEU A 55 -5.60 0.68 7.93
CA LEU A 55 -6.74 1.60 7.91
C LEU A 55 -7.58 1.31 6.66
N GLY A 56 -8.84 0.94 6.85
CA GLY A 56 -9.77 0.69 5.73
C GLY A 56 -10.56 1.93 5.33
N GLY A 57 -10.58 2.30 4.05
CA GLY A 57 -11.37 3.44 3.55
C GLY A 57 -11.00 4.75 4.26
N GLU A 58 -12.00 5.40 4.86
CA GLU A 58 -11.83 6.65 5.62
C GLU A 58 -11.53 6.44 7.12
N GLU A 59 -11.25 5.21 7.53
CA GLU A 59 -10.95 4.87 8.93
C GLU A 59 -9.77 5.69 9.47
N ARG A 60 -9.96 6.29 10.65
CA ARG A 60 -8.89 6.98 11.38
C ARG A 60 -8.37 6.15 12.53
N LEU A 61 -7.07 6.24 12.78
CA LEU A 61 -6.46 5.68 13.97
C LEU A 61 -7.03 6.38 15.22
N PRO A 62 -7.53 5.65 16.24
CA PRO A 62 -8.11 6.29 17.41
C PRO A 62 -7.06 7.12 18.18
N GLU A 63 -7.31 8.43 18.31
CA GLU A 63 -6.39 9.39 18.96
C GLU A 63 -6.10 9.05 20.43
N ASP A 64 -7.04 8.40 21.10
CA ASP A 64 -6.95 8.12 22.54
C ASP A 64 -6.08 6.89 22.89
N TRP A 65 -5.46 6.26 21.88
CA TRP A 65 -4.44 5.21 22.05
C TRP A 65 -3.08 5.76 22.49
N LEU A 66 -2.83 7.06 22.25
CA LEU A 66 -1.57 7.74 22.57
C LEU A 66 -0.34 7.15 21.82
N CYS A 67 -0.54 6.70 20.58
CA CYS A 67 0.53 6.36 19.64
C CYS A 67 0.88 7.58 18.76
N ASP A 68 2.03 7.53 18.08
CA ASP A 68 2.53 8.58 17.19
C ASP A 68 2.11 8.37 15.73
N GLY A 69 1.49 7.24 15.41
CA GLY A 69 0.95 6.92 14.10
C GLY A 69 0.96 5.43 13.77
N THR A 70 0.60 5.13 12.53
CA THR A 70 0.73 3.81 11.92
C THR A 70 2.16 3.54 11.48
N THR A 71 2.41 2.36 10.90
CA THR A 71 3.65 2.02 10.20
C THR A 71 3.69 2.52 8.75
N GLY A 72 2.70 3.31 8.29
CA GLY A 72 2.78 4.02 7.01
C GLY A 72 2.19 3.31 5.78
N TYR A 73 1.47 2.19 5.94
CA TYR A 73 0.73 1.56 4.84
C TYR A 73 -0.32 2.51 4.21
N ASP A 74 -0.89 3.42 5.01
CA ASP A 74 -1.79 4.48 4.54
C ASP A 74 -1.09 5.44 3.57
N PHE A 75 0.17 5.82 3.84
CA PHE A 75 0.96 6.64 2.93
C PHE A 75 1.35 5.88 1.66
N MET A 76 1.73 4.60 1.80
CA MET A 76 2.01 3.73 0.66
C MET A 76 0.81 3.65 -0.29
N ASN A 77 -0.39 3.53 0.26
CA ASN A 77 -1.64 3.52 -0.51
C ASN A 77 -1.90 4.89 -1.18
N GLN A 78 -1.70 6.00 -0.47
CA GLN A 78 -1.91 7.36 -0.99
C GLN A 78 -1.01 7.67 -2.19
N VAL A 79 0.29 7.35 -2.10
CA VAL A 79 1.21 7.58 -3.22
C VAL A 79 0.87 6.66 -4.39
N SER A 80 0.49 5.41 -4.13
CA SER A 80 0.03 4.51 -5.18
C SER A 80 -1.19 5.08 -5.90
N LEU A 81 -2.23 5.54 -5.19
CA LEU A 81 -3.42 6.14 -5.80
C LEU A 81 -3.09 7.34 -6.70
N LEU A 82 -2.14 8.19 -6.30
CA LEU A 82 -1.71 9.35 -7.06
C LEU A 82 -1.08 8.99 -8.42
N GLN A 83 -0.44 7.82 -8.51
CA GLN A 83 0.31 7.36 -9.67
C GLN A 83 -0.52 6.62 -10.72
N HIS A 84 -1.80 6.37 -10.45
CA HIS A 84 -2.70 5.68 -11.38
C HIS A 84 -3.54 6.69 -12.17
N ASP A 85 -3.64 6.51 -13.48
CA ASP A 85 -4.53 7.28 -14.35
C ASP A 85 -5.96 6.72 -14.25
N PRO A 86 -6.95 7.49 -13.77
CA PRO A 86 -8.34 7.03 -13.69
C PRO A 86 -8.91 6.58 -15.04
N ARG A 87 -8.39 7.08 -16.18
CA ARG A 87 -8.82 6.67 -17.53
C ARG A 87 -8.50 5.20 -17.81
N GLY A 88 -7.53 4.63 -17.09
CA GLY A 88 -7.14 3.23 -17.19
C GLY A 88 -8.04 2.24 -16.46
N GLU A 89 -8.88 2.70 -15.52
CA GLU A 89 -9.63 1.81 -14.62
C GLU A 89 -10.55 0.86 -15.40
N ARG A 90 -11.47 1.44 -16.19
CA ARG A 90 -12.50 0.67 -16.89
C ARG A 90 -11.90 -0.32 -17.91
N PRO A 91 -11.00 0.07 -18.83
CA PRO A 91 -10.42 -0.89 -19.78
C PRO A 91 -9.67 -2.05 -19.11
N LEU A 92 -9.00 -1.79 -17.99
CA LEU A 92 -8.26 -2.83 -17.25
C LEU A 92 -9.20 -3.77 -16.48
N ARG A 93 -10.27 -3.25 -15.88
CA ARG A 93 -11.32 -4.05 -15.24
C ARG A 93 -12.08 -4.91 -16.25
N GLU A 94 -12.46 -4.36 -17.40
CA GLU A 94 -13.10 -5.09 -18.50
C GLU A 94 -12.18 -6.18 -19.06
N LEU A 95 -10.88 -5.89 -19.23
CA LEU A 95 -9.88 -6.89 -19.62
C LEU A 95 -9.82 -8.04 -18.61
N TRP A 96 -9.72 -7.72 -17.31
CA TRP A 96 -9.68 -8.72 -16.24
C TRP A 96 -10.92 -9.62 -16.26
N GLN A 97 -12.12 -9.02 -16.28
CA GLN A 97 -13.37 -9.77 -16.30
C GLN A 97 -13.47 -10.68 -17.52
N ARG A 98 -13.16 -10.17 -18.70
CA ARG A 98 -13.23 -10.93 -19.96
C ARG A 98 -12.24 -12.09 -19.99
N VAL A 99 -11.01 -11.90 -19.51
CA VAL A 99 -9.97 -12.93 -19.53
C VAL A 99 -10.21 -13.98 -18.45
N SER A 100 -10.46 -13.55 -17.21
CA SER A 100 -10.53 -14.45 -16.06
C SER A 100 -11.91 -15.07 -15.83
N GLY A 101 -12.99 -14.45 -16.33
CA GLY A 101 -14.37 -14.77 -15.98
C GLY A 101 -14.74 -14.43 -14.53
N ARG A 102 -13.85 -13.75 -13.78
CA ARG A 102 -14.06 -13.34 -12.39
C ARG A 102 -14.78 -11.98 -12.33
N PRO A 103 -15.41 -11.64 -11.19
CA PRO A 103 -16.07 -10.35 -11.00
C PRO A 103 -15.19 -9.14 -11.32
N GLU A 104 -15.81 -8.10 -11.86
CA GLU A 104 -15.18 -6.79 -12.12
C GLU A 104 -14.96 -6.02 -10.81
N ALA A 105 -15.93 -6.07 -9.91
CA ALA A 105 -15.91 -5.41 -8.63
C ALA A 105 -15.07 -6.20 -7.63
N PHE A 106 -14.03 -5.54 -7.08
CA PHE A 106 -13.14 -6.17 -6.11
C PHE A 106 -13.85 -6.61 -4.82
N LEU A 107 -14.90 -5.91 -4.40
CA LEU A 107 -15.63 -6.29 -3.19
C LEU A 107 -16.38 -7.62 -3.32
N ASP A 108 -16.76 -8.03 -4.53
CA ASP A 108 -17.37 -9.35 -4.74
C ASP A 108 -16.35 -10.47 -4.49
N GLU A 109 -15.09 -10.25 -4.87
CA GLU A 109 -13.98 -11.14 -4.53
C GLU A 109 -13.74 -11.21 -3.02
N VAL A 110 -13.74 -10.05 -2.35
CA VAL A 110 -13.58 -9.97 -0.90
C VAL A 110 -14.71 -10.71 -0.18
N TYR A 111 -15.96 -10.54 -0.63
CA TYR A 111 -17.09 -11.22 -0.02
C TYR A 111 -16.96 -12.75 -0.15
N GLN A 112 -16.68 -13.26 -1.36
CA GLN A 112 -16.45 -14.70 -1.58
C GLN A 112 -15.26 -15.22 -0.76
N ALA A 113 -14.17 -14.46 -0.66
CA ALA A 113 -13.00 -14.82 0.13
C ALA A 113 -13.30 -14.84 1.64
N ARG A 114 -14.09 -13.88 2.15
CA ARG A 114 -14.51 -13.86 3.56
C ARG A 114 -15.36 -15.07 3.90
N GLN A 115 -16.31 -15.42 3.04
CA GLN A 115 -17.12 -16.63 3.20
C GLN A 115 -16.25 -17.88 3.25
N LEU A 116 -15.29 -18.01 2.33
CA LEU A 116 -14.35 -19.14 2.30
C LEU A 116 -13.51 -19.24 3.59
N VAL A 117 -12.97 -18.12 4.06
CA VAL A 117 -12.15 -18.07 5.28
C VAL A 117 -12.97 -18.42 6.52
N LEU A 118 -14.19 -17.87 6.65
CA LEU A 118 -15.10 -18.13 7.77
C LEU A 118 -15.62 -19.57 7.78
N ALA A 119 -15.85 -20.17 6.62
CA ALA A 119 -16.28 -21.56 6.49
C ALA A 119 -15.13 -22.57 6.61
N GLY A 120 -13.88 -22.12 6.44
CA GLY A 120 -12.67 -22.93 6.48
C GLY A 120 -11.84 -22.67 7.73
N SER A 121 -10.75 -21.92 7.56
CA SER A 121 -9.70 -21.76 8.57
C SER A 121 -10.14 -21.08 9.86
N LEU A 122 -11.22 -20.29 9.84
CA LEU A 122 -11.76 -19.60 11.01
C LEU A 122 -13.11 -20.17 11.49
N ALA A 123 -13.54 -21.33 10.97
CA ALA A 123 -14.81 -21.94 11.34
C ALA A 123 -14.92 -22.27 12.83
N GLY A 124 -13.81 -22.71 13.44
CA GLY A 124 -13.74 -23.01 14.88
C GLY A 124 -13.95 -21.77 15.75
N ASP A 125 -13.31 -20.64 15.41
CA ASP A 125 -13.47 -19.37 16.12
C ASP A 125 -14.87 -18.81 15.99
N LEU A 126 -15.45 -18.90 14.78
CA LEU A 126 -16.83 -18.52 14.52
C LEU A 126 -17.81 -19.34 15.38
N GLU A 127 -17.64 -20.67 15.42
CA GLU A 127 -18.50 -21.56 16.21
C GLU A 127 -18.38 -21.26 17.71
N ASN A 128 -17.15 -21.07 18.22
CA ASN A 128 -16.91 -20.71 19.61
C ASN A 128 -17.59 -19.40 20.00
N LEU A 129 -17.57 -18.40 19.10
CA LEU A 129 -18.25 -17.13 19.31
C LEU A 129 -19.78 -17.30 19.29
N ALA A 130 -20.33 -18.05 18.34
CA ALA A 130 -21.76 -18.34 18.25
C ALA A 130 -22.29 -19.06 19.51
N GLN A 131 -21.57 -20.06 20.02
CA GLN A 131 -21.89 -20.76 21.26
C GLN A 131 -21.87 -19.83 22.48
N GLY A 132 -20.90 -18.91 22.53
CA GLY A 132 -20.84 -17.88 23.55
C GLY A 132 -22.03 -16.93 23.50
N LEU A 133 -22.41 -16.46 22.30
CA LEU A 133 -23.55 -15.58 22.10
C LEU A 133 -24.88 -16.27 22.44
N LEU A 134 -25.00 -17.58 22.21
CA LEU A 134 -26.15 -18.36 22.67
C LEU A 134 -26.29 -18.35 24.20
N ARG A 135 -25.18 -18.39 24.93
CA ARG A 135 -25.21 -18.28 26.41
C ARG A 135 -25.67 -16.89 26.86
N VAL A 136 -25.32 -15.84 26.12
CA VAL A 136 -25.85 -14.48 26.36
C VAL A 136 -27.34 -14.44 26.05
N ALA A 137 -27.77 -15.01 24.92
CA ALA A 137 -29.16 -15.07 24.51
C ALA A 137 -30.05 -15.72 25.57
N ARG A 138 -29.59 -16.85 26.15
CA ARG A 138 -30.31 -17.60 27.19
C ARG A 138 -30.48 -16.87 28.53
N ALA A 139 -29.72 -15.80 28.76
CA ALA A 139 -29.77 -15.03 30.00
C ALA A 139 -30.87 -13.94 30.00
N ASP A 140 -31.54 -13.70 28.87
CA ASP A 140 -32.59 -12.68 28.71
C ASP A 140 -33.84 -13.32 28.07
N LEU A 141 -35.02 -13.09 28.66
CA LEU A 141 -36.30 -13.60 28.18
C LEU A 141 -36.58 -13.19 26.73
N ALA A 142 -36.18 -11.97 26.35
CA ALA A 142 -36.43 -11.44 24.99
C ALA A 142 -35.58 -12.14 23.91
N SER A 143 -34.53 -12.87 24.28
CA SER A 143 -33.61 -13.53 23.34
C SER A 143 -33.42 -15.02 23.57
N ARG A 144 -34.05 -15.59 24.60
CA ARG A 144 -33.77 -16.96 25.04
C ARG A 144 -34.18 -18.02 24.00
N ASP A 145 -35.15 -17.70 23.15
CA ASP A 145 -35.65 -18.59 22.09
C ASP A 145 -34.83 -18.51 20.80
N LEU A 146 -33.83 -17.62 20.73
CA LEU A 146 -32.91 -17.57 19.60
C LEU A 146 -32.12 -18.88 19.49
N THR A 147 -32.15 -19.47 18.30
CA THR A 147 -31.45 -20.74 18.04
C THR A 147 -29.97 -20.50 17.76
N LEU A 148 -29.15 -21.50 18.08
CA LEU A 148 -27.73 -21.49 17.70
C LEU A 148 -27.56 -21.34 16.18
N GLY A 149 -28.44 -21.97 15.39
CA GLY A 149 -28.41 -21.90 13.93
C GLY A 149 -28.61 -20.47 13.42
N GLY A 150 -29.59 -19.75 13.95
CA GLY A 150 -29.84 -18.35 13.59
C GLY A 150 -28.69 -17.43 14.01
N ILE A 151 -28.16 -17.61 15.23
CA ILE A 151 -26.96 -16.87 15.69
C ILE A 151 -25.77 -17.11 14.76
N ARG A 152 -25.53 -18.37 14.36
CA ARG A 152 -24.42 -18.72 13.47
C ARG A 152 -24.56 -18.04 12.11
N ARG A 153 -25.74 -18.11 11.48
CA ARG A 153 -25.98 -17.51 10.16
C ARG A 153 -25.87 -15.98 10.20
N ALA A 154 -26.50 -15.34 11.18
CA ALA A 154 -26.43 -13.89 11.34
C ALA A 154 -25.01 -13.39 11.62
N LEU A 155 -24.27 -14.09 12.50
CA LEU A 155 -22.87 -13.76 12.80
C LEU A 155 -21.96 -13.95 11.59
N PHE A 156 -22.17 -15.03 10.83
CA PHE A 156 -21.42 -15.30 9.59
C PHE A 156 -21.62 -14.17 8.58
N GLN A 157 -22.86 -13.78 8.29
CA GLN A 157 -23.13 -12.71 7.33
C GLN A 157 -22.61 -11.35 7.79
N LEU A 158 -22.74 -11.05 9.09
CA LEU A 158 -22.18 -9.83 9.67
C LEU A 158 -20.65 -9.74 9.47
N LEU A 159 -19.92 -10.82 9.71
CA LEU A 159 -18.45 -10.86 9.50
C LEU A 159 -18.07 -10.85 8.02
N ALA A 160 -18.87 -11.49 7.17
CA ALA A 160 -18.66 -11.51 5.72
C ALA A 160 -18.86 -10.13 5.08
N ARG A 161 -19.73 -9.29 5.64
CA ARG A 161 -20.00 -7.91 5.17
C ARG A 161 -19.22 -6.81 5.91
N PHE A 162 -18.32 -7.18 6.84
CA PHE A 162 -17.63 -6.19 7.66
C PHE A 162 -16.58 -5.40 6.85
N PRO A 163 -16.66 -4.05 6.76
CA PRO A 163 -15.86 -3.29 5.80
C PRO A 163 -14.43 -2.94 6.28
N VAL A 164 -14.15 -3.11 7.57
CA VAL A 164 -12.84 -2.82 8.18
C VAL A 164 -12.26 -4.07 8.86
N TYR A 165 -11.03 -3.97 9.39
CA TYR A 165 -10.40 -5.08 10.11
C TYR A 165 -11.15 -5.37 11.40
N ARG A 166 -11.42 -4.35 12.22
CA ARG A 166 -12.22 -4.50 13.44
C ARG A 166 -12.74 -3.17 13.93
N THR A 167 -13.70 -3.24 14.85
CA THR A 167 -14.11 -2.08 15.68
C THR A 167 -13.36 -2.10 17.02
N TYR A 168 -13.50 -1.03 17.80
CA TYR A 168 -12.83 -0.84 19.10
C TYR A 168 -13.82 -0.53 20.23
N ALA A 169 -14.97 -1.21 20.22
CA ALA A 169 -15.95 -1.08 21.28
C ALA A 169 -15.45 -1.64 22.62
N GLY A 170 -15.97 -1.10 23.72
CA GLY A 170 -15.61 -1.54 25.07
C GLY A 170 -16.61 -1.10 26.12
N ALA A 171 -16.11 -0.66 27.28
CA ALA A 171 -16.95 -0.26 28.41
C ALA A 171 -17.99 0.82 28.05
N CYS A 172 -17.62 1.76 27.18
CA CYS A 172 -18.47 2.86 26.74
C CYS A 172 -19.29 2.56 25.46
N GLY A 173 -19.23 1.34 24.93
CA GLY A 173 -19.83 0.99 23.63
C GLY A 173 -18.95 1.38 22.44
N ARG A 174 -19.54 1.34 21.24
CA ARG A 174 -18.92 1.74 19.97
C ARG A 174 -18.68 3.26 19.90
N SER A 175 -17.60 3.66 19.23
CA SER A 175 -17.37 5.06 18.82
C SER A 175 -18.41 5.50 17.77
N VAL A 176 -18.35 6.75 17.30
CA VAL A 176 -19.20 7.18 16.16
C VAL A 176 -18.82 6.43 14.89
N GLN A 177 -17.52 6.37 14.57
CA GLN A 177 -16.98 5.62 13.43
C GLN A 177 -17.36 4.13 13.48
N ASP A 178 -17.19 3.48 14.64
CA ASP A 178 -17.53 2.05 14.79
C ASP A 178 -19.04 1.79 14.67
N ARG A 179 -19.87 2.78 15.01
CA ARG A 179 -21.33 2.66 14.84
C ARG A 179 -21.71 2.62 13.38
N GLU A 180 -21.12 3.49 12.56
CA GLU A 180 -21.36 3.53 11.11
C GLU A 180 -20.87 2.27 10.41
N VAL A 181 -19.67 1.81 10.72
CA VAL A 181 -19.09 0.55 10.22
C VAL A 181 -20.02 -0.63 10.48
N PHE A 182 -20.46 -0.77 11.73
CA PHE A 182 -21.29 -1.91 12.11
C PHE A 182 -22.69 -1.80 11.52
N ARG A 183 -23.25 -0.58 11.42
CA ARG A 183 -24.55 -0.34 10.78
C ARG A 183 -24.51 -0.75 9.31
N TYR A 184 -23.49 -0.32 8.57
CA TYR A 184 -23.28 -0.73 7.18
C TYR A 184 -23.20 -2.27 7.05
N ALA A 185 -22.38 -2.91 7.89
CA ALA A 185 -22.22 -4.36 7.86
C ALA A 185 -23.53 -5.10 8.18
N ALA A 186 -24.31 -4.60 9.14
CA ALA A 186 -25.60 -5.17 9.52
C ALA A 186 -26.67 -4.96 8.43
N GLU A 187 -26.74 -3.77 7.82
CA GLU A 187 -27.64 -3.48 6.71
C GLU A 187 -27.35 -4.40 5.52
N ALA A 188 -26.07 -4.53 5.12
CA ALA A 188 -25.68 -5.45 4.06
C ALA A 188 -25.94 -6.93 4.42
N ALA A 189 -25.67 -7.33 5.67
CA ALA A 189 -25.94 -8.70 6.12
C ALA A 189 -27.44 -9.04 6.12
N ARG A 190 -28.35 -8.06 6.31
CA ARG A 190 -29.81 -8.28 6.25
C ARG A 190 -30.27 -8.70 4.85
N GLU A 191 -29.59 -8.27 3.80
CA GLU A 191 -29.92 -8.63 2.42
C GLU A 191 -29.64 -10.12 2.12
N ASP A 192 -28.65 -10.71 2.81
CA ASP A 192 -28.26 -12.12 2.67
C ASP A 192 -28.95 -13.07 3.67
N LEU A 193 -29.83 -12.55 4.54
CA LEU A 193 -30.51 -13.32 5.58
C LEU A 193 -32.02 -13.44 5.32
N ASP A 194 -32.54 -14.62 5.63
CA ASP A 194 -33.98 -14.87 5.70
C ASP A 194 -34.63 -14.01 6.79
N GLU A 195 -35.92 -13.69 6.61
CA GLU A 195 -36.68 -12.83 7.52
C GLU A 195 -36.60 -13.29 8.99
N ALA A 196 -36.60 -14.61 9.22
CA ALA A 196 -36.53 -15.19 10.56
C ALA A 196 -35.20 -14.91 11.28
N ASP A 197 -34.10 -14.73 10.54
CA ASP A 197 -32.77 -14.47 11.11
C ASP A 197 -32.43 -12.98 11.20
N ARG A 198 -33.18 -12.10 10.52
CA ARG A 198 -32.96 -10.64 10.59
C ARG A 198 -33.10 -10.10 12.01
N ALA A 199 -34.05 -10.62 12.78
CA ALA A 199 -34.21 -10.26 14.19
C ALA A 199 -32.95 -10.58 15.03
N VAL A 200 -32.22 -11.64 14.68
CA VAL A 200 -30.98 -12.03 15.38
C VAL A 200 -29.91 -10.95 15.25
N LEU A 201 -29.83 -10.27 14.09
CA LEU A 201 -28.87 -9.18 13.89
C LEU A 201 -29.07 -8.03 14.88
N ASP A 202 -30.32 -7.68 15.22
CA ASP A 202 -30.61 -6.61 16.18
C ASP A 202 -30.10 -6.96 17.59
N HIS A 203 -30.13 -8.25 17.95
CA HIS A 203 -29.52 -8.74 19.17
C HIS A 203 -27.99 -8.70 19.10
N LEU A 204 -27.39 -9.16 17.99
CA LEU A 204 -25.95 -9.08 17.78
C LEU A 204 -25.45 -7.64 17.84
N GLU A 205 -26.17 -6.70 17.24
CA GLU A 205 -25.85 -5.28 17.25
C GLU A 205 -25.76 -4.73 18.69
N ARG A 206 -26.75 -5.07 19.52
CA ARG A 206 -26.75 -4.67 20.93
C ARG A 206 -25.62 -5.35 21.70
N TRP A 207 -25.42 -6.66 21.49
CA TRP A 207 -24.45 -7.46 22.22
C TRP A 207 -23.01 -7.06 21.93
N LEU A 208 -22.71 -6.80 20.65
CA LEU A 208 -21.39 -6.51 20.10
C LEU A 208 -21.11 -5.00 20.08
N GLY A 209 -21.32 -4.35 21.23
CA GLY A 209 -20.89 -2.97 21.46
C GLY A 209 -21.92 -1.87 21.17
N GLY A 210 -23.12 -2.21 20.68
CA GLY A 210 -24.23 -1.25 20.57
C GLY A 210 -24.74 -0.79 21.93
N GLN A 211 -24.91 -1.71 22.88
CA GLN A 211 -25.15 -1.38 24.27
C GLN A 211 -23.83 -1.31 25.03
N PRO A 212 -23.46 -0.17 25.65
CA PRO A 212 -22.27 -0.04 26.48
C PRO A 212 -22.22 -1.07 27.61
N LEU A 213 -21.09 -1.77 27.77
CA LEU A 213 -20.95 -2.77 28.84
C LEU A 213 -21.11 -2.17 30.24
N ARG A 214 -20.85 -0.86 30.41
CA ARG A 214 -21.02 -0.15 31.68
C ARG A 214 -22.48 -0.04 32.14
N GLU A 215 -23.44 -0.13 31.22
CA GLU A 215 -24.87 -0.10 31.53
C GLU A 215 -25.37 -1.45 32.06
N LEU A 216 -24.60 -2.52 31.86
CA LEU A 216 -24.88 -3.81 32.47
C LEU A 216 -24.42 -3.82 33.92
N PRO A 217 -25.20 -4.43 34.83
CA PRO A 217 -24.80 -4.60 36.21
C PRO A 217 -23.47 -5.39 36.30
N PRO A 218 -22.59 -5.07 37.26
CA PRO A 218 -21.40 -5.88 37.51
C PRO A 218 -21.81 -7.33 37.79
N GLY A 219 -21.22 -8.27 37.05
CA GLY A 219 -21.54 -9.69 37.23
C GLY A 219 -21.07 -10.58 36.09
N PRO A 220 -21.39 -11.88 36.16
CA PRO A 220 -20.96 -12.88 35.17
C PRO A 220 -21.39 -12.54 33.74
N LEU A 221 -22.62 -12.04 33.54
CA LEU A 221 -23.14 -11.70 32.22
C LEU A 221 -22.35 -10.56 31.56
N ARG A 222 -22.02 -9.51 32.32
CA ARG A 222 -21.20 -8.39 31.82
C ARG A 222 -19.79 -8.86 31.43
N ARG A 223 -19.19 -9.75 32.23
CA ARG A 223 -17.86 -10.34 31.91
C ARG A 223 -17.92 -11.17 30.63
N LEU A 224 -18.91 -12.06 30.53
CA LEU A 224 -19.14 -12.88 29.33
C LEU A 224 -19.34 -12.00 28.09
N ARG A 225 -20.18 -10.96 28.17
CA ARG A 225 -20.36 -10.02 27.04
C ARG A 225 -19.09 -9.29 26.66
N GLY A 226 -18.27 -8.89 27.64
CA GLY A 226 -16.96 -8.27 27.37
C GLY A 226 -15.99 -9.22 26.68
N GLU A 227 -15.91 -10.47 27.13
CA GLU A 227 -15.09 -11.52 26.52
C GLU A 227 -15.51 -11.81 25.07
N LEU A 228 -16.82 -11.94 24.82
CA LEU A 228 -17.34 -12.22 23.47
C LEU A 228 -17.20 -11.04 22.53
N LEU A 229 -17.35 -9.81 23.04
CA LEU A 229 -17.07 -8.60 22.26
C LEU A 229 -15.59 -8.56 21.83
N ALA A 230 -14.67 -8.82 22.76
CA ALA A 230 -13.25 -8.90 22.44
C ALA A 230 -12.97 -9.99 21.41
N ARG A 231 -13.56 -11.19 21.56
CA ARG A 231 -13.42 -12.30 20.59
C ARG A 231 -13.98 -11.97 19.22
N PHE A 232 -15.12 -11.30 19.13
CA PHE A 232 -15.67 -10.83 17.85
C PHE A 232 -14.68 -9.91 17.14
N GLN A 233 -14.14 -8.92 17.86
CA GLN A 233 -13.17 -7.99 17.29
C GLN A 233 -11.82 -8.66 16.96
N GLN A 234 -11.43 -9.71 17.70
CA GLN A 234 -10.24 -10.53 17.40
C GLN A 234 -10.48 -11.54 16.27
N LEU A 235 -11.73 -11.85 15.93
CA LEU A 235 -12.10 -12.69 14.79
C LEU A 235 -12.22 -11.89 13.50
N SER A 236 -12.83 -10.69 13.56
CA SER A 236 -13.02 -9.86 12.37
C SER A 236 -11.69 -9.45 11.72
N SER A 237 -10.65 -9.20 12.52
CA SER A 237 -9.33 -8.77 12.03
C SER A 237 -8.63 -9.83 11.16
N PRO A 238 -8.40 -11.07 11.63
CA PRO A 238 -7.83 -12.12 10.80
C PRO A 238 -8.77 -12.53 9.65
N THR A 239 -10.10 -12.39 9.79
CA THR A 239 -11.02 -12.57 8.64
C THR A 239 -10.70 -11.57 7.53
N ALA A 240 -10.54 -10.28 7.86
CA ALA A 240 -10.21 -9.24 6.90
C ALA A 240 -8.85 -9.50 6.23
N ALA A 241 -7.79 -9.71 7.02
CA ALA A 241 -6.44 -9.96 6.50
C ALA A 241 -6.40 -11.17 5.56
N LYS A 242 -6.93 -12.33 5.99
CA LYS A 242 -6.89 -13.56 5.20
C LYS A 242 -7.75 -13.50 3.94
N ALA A 243 -8.89 -12.82 4.01
CA ALA A 243 -9.80 -12.72 2.89
C ALA A 243 -9.36 -11.68 1.87
N VAL A 244 -8.91 -10.51 2.32
CA VAL A 244 -8.50 -9.41 1.44
C VAL A 244 -7.07 -9.64 0.94
N GLU A 245 -6.10 -9.60 1.84
CA GLU A 245 -4.68 -9.58 1.49
C GLU A 245 -4.17 -10.93 0.98
N ASP A 246 -4.59 -12.02 1.63
CA ASP A 246 -4.09 -13.37 1.34
C ASP A 246 -5.01 -14.17 0.41
N THR A 247 -6.08 -13.56 -0.10
CA THR A 247 -6.98 -14.28 -1.04
C THR A 247 -7.48 -13.37 -2.16
N ALA A 248 -8.26 -12.33 -1.88
CA ALA A 248 -8.85 -11.47 -2.91
C ALA A 248 -7.80 -10.74 -3.76
N CYS A 249 -6.71 -10.27 -3.14
CA CYS A 249 -5.56 -9.68 -3.85
C CYS A 249 -4.87 -10.66 -4.83
N TYR A 250 -5.06 -11.97 -4.66
CA TYR A 250 -4.59 -13.02 -5.56
C TYR A 250 -5.67 -13.53 -6.52
N ARG A 251 -6.90 -12.99 -6.45
CA ARG A 251 -8.04 -13.33 -7.31
C ARG A 251 -8.53 -12.17 -8.18
N SER A 252 -7.83 -11.04 -8.17
CA SER A 252 -8.13 -9.90 -9.02
C SER A 252 -6.84 -9.39 -9.64
N ALA A 253 -6.83 -9.14 -10.94
CA ALA A 253 -5.68 -8.56 -11.62
C ALA A 253 -6.10 -7.47 -12.61
N ALA A 254 -7.14 -6.70 -12.27
CA ALA A 254 -7.43 -5.46 -12.99
C ALA A 254 -6.15 -4.63 -13.09
N LEU A 255 -5.48 -4.40 -11.95
CA LEU A 255 -4.09 -3.97 -11.96
C LEU A 255 -3.39 -4.32 -10.65
N LEU A 256 -2.37 -5.18 -10.72
CA LEU A 256 -1.76 -5.71 -9.49
C LEU A 256 -1.05 -4.64 -8.65
N SER A 257 -0.69 -3.45 -9.19
CA SER A 257 -0.09 -2.37 -8.39
C SER A 257 -1.05 -1.75 -7.38
N ARG A 258 -2.34 -2.10 -7.45
CA ARG A 258 -3.35 -1.78 -6.44
C ARG A 258 -3.64 -2.90 -5.44
N ASN A 259 -3.04 -4.08 -5.61
CA ASN A 259 -3.23 -5.23 -4.71
C ASN A 259 -2.04 -5.35 -3.75
N ASP A 260 -2.08 -4.61 -2.65
CA ASP A 260 -1.03 -4.65 -1.62
C ASP A 260 -1.62 -4.52 -0.21
N VAL A 261 -0.77 -4.73 0.80
CA VAL A 261 -1.15 -4.61 2.21
C VAL A 261 -1.60 -3.19 2.52
N GLY A 262 -2.80 -3.08 3.08
CA GLY A 262 -3.44 -1.80 3.42
C GLY A 262 -3.92 -0.95 2.26
N PHE A 263 -3.99 -1.54 1.06
CA PHE A 263 -4.62 -0.88 -0.08
C PHE A 263 -6.11 -1.19 -0.09
N ASP A 264 -6.87 -0.27 -0.66
CA ASP A 264 -8.24 -0.52 -1.10
C ASP A 264 -8.23 -0.64 -2.63
N PRO A 265 -8.24 -1.86 -3.20
CA PRO A 265 -8.22 -2.06 -4.64
C PRO A 265 -9.53 -1.66 -5.34
N GLN A 266 -10.60 -1.37 -4.59
CA GLN A 266 -11.80 -0.79 -5.18
C GLN A 266 -11.54 0.65 -5.63
N ARG A 267 -10.73 1.40 -4.86
CA ARG A 267 -10.29 2.73 -5.25
C ARG A 267 -9.06 2.62 -6.16
N PHE A 268 -9.29 2.90 -7.45
CA PHE A 268 -8.27 2.74 -8.49
C PHE A 268 -7.22 3.86 -8.50
N ALA A 269 -7.67 5.12 -8.43
CA ALA A 269 -6.83 6.31 -8.47
C ALA A 269 -7.36 7.40 -7.51
N ALA A 270 -6.54 8.41 -7.27
CA ALA A 270 -6.91 9.64 -6.56
C ALA A 270 -6.30 10.87 -7.24
N SER A 271 -6.97 12.00 -7.06
CA SER A 271 -6.54 13.31 -7.55
C SER A 271 -5.37 13.89 -6.74
N ALA A 272 -4.70 14.91 -7.28
CA ALA A 272 -3.66 15.64 -6.57
C ALA A 272 -4.23 16.36 -5.33
N GLU A 273 -5.44 16.88 -5.44
CA GLU A 273 -6.19 17.56 -4.38
C GLU A 273 -6.46 16.63 -3.20
N GLU A 274 -6.90 15.40 -3.46
CA GLU A 274 -7.11 14.39 -2.43
C GLU A 274 -5.79 14.00 -1.75
N PHE A 275 -4.69 13.91 -2.50
CA PHE A 275 -3.36 13.66 -1.94
C PHE A 275 -2.92 14.80 -1.02
N HIS A 276 -3.07 16.05 -1.46
CA HIS A 276 -2.79 17.23 -0.66
C HIS A 276 -3.61 17.29 0.63
N ALA A 277 -4.91 17.01 0.54
CA ALA A 277 -5.81 16.95 1.70
C ALA A 277 -5.38 15.86 2.69
N ALA A 278 -4.95 14.70 2.20
CA ALA A 278 -4.43 13.62 3.04
C ALA A 278 -3.11 13.98 3.74
N CYS A 279 -2.22 14.69 3.04
CA CYS A 279 -0.98 15.21 3.63
C CYS A 279 -1.25 16.23 4.75
N GLU A 280 -2.20 17.15 4.54
CA GLU A 280 -2.55 18.14 5.56
C GLU A 280 -3.26 17.50 6.76
N ALA A 281 -4.18 16.57 6.52
CA ALA A 281 -4.83 15.79 7.58
C ALA A 281 -3.80 15.04 8.44
N ARG A 282 -2.78 14.43 7.82
CA ARG A 282 -1.68 13.78 8.53
C ARG A 282 -0.86 14.78 9.34
N ARG A 283 -0.54 15.95 8.79
CA ARG A 283 0.21 17.00 9.51
C ARG A 283 -0.49 17.42 10.80
N LEU A 284 -1.82 17.52 10.77
CA LEU A 284 -2.62 17.92 11.92
C LEU A 284 -2.80 16.78 12.95
N ALA A 285 -3.16 15.58 12.50
CA ALA A 285 -3.53 14.48 13.39
C ALA A 285 -2.33 13.65 13.87
N SER A 286 -1.39 13.35 12.96
CA SER A 286 -0.29 12.40 13.18
C SER A 286 1.01 12.86 12.50
N PRO A 287 1.57 14.04 12.83
CA PRO A 287 2.74 14.62 12.16
C PRO A 287 4.01 13.77 12.28
N ARG A 288 4.03 12.78 13.19
CA ARG A 288 5.14 11.85 13.41
C ARG A 288 4.88 10.45 12.87
N ALA A 289 3.76 10.19 12.19
CA ALA A 289 3.49 8.87 11.61
C ALA A 289 4.58 8.47 10.62
N LEU A 290 4.84 7.16 10.51
CA LEU A 290 5.77 6.65 9.51
C LEU A 290 5.19 6.81 8.11
N LEU A 291 6.06 7.11 7.15
CA LEU A 291 5.75 7.18 5.73
C LEU A 291 6.48 6.02 5.05
N ALA A 292 5.78 4.91 4.87
CA ALA A 292 6.35 3.73 4.22
C ALA A 292 5.97 3.71 2.74
N THR A 293 6.90 3.22 1.93
CA THR A 293 6.65 2.86 0.53
C THR A 293 7.05 1.42 0.23
N ALA A 294 7.66 0.71 1.19
CA ALA A 294 7.95 -0.72 1.18
C ALA A 294 8.04 -1.21 2.64
N SER A 295 7.71 -2.47 2.89
CA SER A 295 7.95 -3.15 4.17
C SER A 295 8.39 -4.61 3.96
N HIS A 296 8.50 -5.41 5.01
CA HIS A 296 8.75 -6.86 4.87
C HIS A 296 7.49 -7.67 4.47
N ASP A 297 6.31 -7.06 4.50
CA ASP A 297 5.03 -7.72 4.21
C ASP A 297 4.37 -7.23 2.92
N HIS A 298 4.98 -6.27 2.23
CA HIS A 298 4.46 -5.81 0.95
C HIS A 298 4.30 -6.98 -0.02
N LYS A 299 3.28 -6.93 -0.87
CA LYS A 299 3.03 -7.99 -1.86
C LYS A 299 3.97 -7.88 -3.06
N ARG A 300 4.46 -6.67 -3.38
CA ARG A 300 5.50 -6.42 -4.40
C ARG A 300 6.41 -5.25 -4.03
N GLY A 301 7.60 -5.18 -4.62
CA GLY A 301 8.54 -4.09 -4.37
C GLY A 301 8.00 -2.71 -4.77
N GLU A 302 8.55 -1.65 -4.18
CA GLU A 302 8.04 -0.29 -4.37
C GLU A 302 8.16 0.21 -5.82
N ASP A 303 9.25 -0.17 -6.49
CA ASP A 303 9.49 0.23 -7.87
C ASP A 303 8.80 -0.71 -8.87
N ALA A 304 8.57 -1.98 -8.49
CA ALA A 304 7.67 -2.86 -9.24
C ALA A 304 6.23 -2.33 -9.27
N ARG A 305 5.71 -1.83 -8.14
CA ARG A 305 4.40 -1.16 -8.10
C ARG A 305 4.39 0.11 -8.94
N ALA A 306 5.40 0.98 -8.79
CA ALA A 306 5.52 2.23 -9.54
C ALA A 306 5.58 1.99 -11.06
N ARG A 307 6.28 0.93 -11.50
CA ARG A 307 6.33 0.48 -12.90
C ARG A 307 4.98 -0.02 -13.41
N LEU A 308 4.28 -0.84 -12.62
CA LEU A 308 2.99 -1.37 -13.04
C LEU A 308 1.88 -0.29 -13.04
N ALA A 309 2.00 0.76 -12.23
CA ALA A 309 1.07 1.89 -12.27
C ALA A 309 1.00 2.54 -13.66
N ALA A 310 2.10 2.55 -14.42
CA ALA A 310 2.16 3.07 -15.80
C ALA A 310 1.25 2.31 -16.78
N LEU A 311 0.82 1.07 -16.46
CA LEU A 311 -0.17 0.36 -17.27
C LEU A 311 -1.54 1.07 -17.29
N SER A 312 -1.87 1.85 -16.26
CA SER A 312 -3.10 2.64 -16.25
C SER A 312 -3.13 3.70 -17.35
N GLU A 313 -2.01 4.36 -17.64
CA GLU A 313 -1.87 5.32 -18.75
C GLU A 313 -1.86 4.63 -20.13
N LEU A 314 -1.50 3.34 -20.15
CA LEU A 314 -1.32 2.54 -21.37
C LEU A 314 -2.35 1.40 -21.48
N ALA A 315 -3.51 1.53 -20.83
CA ALA A 315 -4.46 0.43 -20.67
C ALA A 315 -4.92 -0.22 -22.00
N PRO A 316 -5.29 0.53 -23.06
CA PRO A 316 -5.63 -0.07 -24.35
C PRO A 316 -4.45 -0.78 -25.03
N TRP A 317 -3.23 -0.26 -24.85
CA TRP A 317 -2.01 -0.90 -25.37
C TRP A 317 -1.73 -2.21 -24.61
N PHE A 318 -1.90 -2.22 -23.29
CA PHE A 318 -1.73 -3.41 -22.47
C PHE A 318 -2.74 -4.50 -22.84
N ALA A 319 -4.02 -4.15 -22.99
CA ALA A 319 -5.07 -5.09 -23.39
C ALA A 319 -4.77 -5.80 -24.72
N ARG A 320 -4.31 -5.06 -25.74
CA ARG A 320 -3.90 -5.65 -27.03
C ARG A 320 -2.69 -6.58 -26.90
N ASN A 321 -1.72 -6.20 -26.07
CA ASN A 321 -0.56 -7.06 -25.82
C ASN A 321 -0.93 -8.35 -25.09
N VAL A 322 -1.86 -8.29 -24.12
CA VAL A 322 -2.35 -9.50 -23.43
C VAL A 322 -2.98 -10.47 -24.43
N GLU A 323 -3.85 -10.00 -25.33
CA GLU A 323 -4.44 -10.85 -26.37
C GLU A 323 -3.37 -11.51 -27.26
N HIS A 324 -2.38 -10.71 -27.67
CA HIS A 324 -1.25 -11.20 -28.46
C HIS A 324 -0.41 -12.24 -27.69
N TRP A 325 -0.11 -11.99 -26.43
CA TRP A 325 0.67 -12.90 -25.58
C TRP A 325 -0.06 -14.20 -25.33
N GLN A 326 -1.37 -14.17 -25.06
CA GLN A 326 -2.18 -15.38 -24.91
C GLN A 326 -2.15 -16.21 -26.19
N SER A 327 -2.24 -15.59 -27.37
CA SER A 327 -2.11 -16.29 -28.65
C SER A 327 -0.76 -17.00 -28.76
N LEU A 328 0.34 -16.31 -28.45
CA LEU A 328 1.70 -16.86 -28.49
C LEU A 328 1.95 -17.93 -27.41
N ALA A 329 1.24 -17.85 -26.28
CA ALA A 329 1.37 -18.77 -25.15
C ALA A 329 0.54 -20.05 -25.31
N THR A 330 -0.35 -20.12 -26.30
CA THR A 330 -1.17 -21.32 -26.60
C THR A 330 -0.39 -22.64 -26.59
N PRO A 331 0.77 -22.79 -27.28
CA PRO A 331 1.52 -24.06 -27.28
C PRO A 331 2.18 -24.41 -25.94
N LEU A 332 2.25 -23.47 -24.99
CA LEU A 332 2.84 -23.68 -23.67
C LEU A 332 1.86 -24.24 -22.66
N ARG A 333 0.56 -24.05 -22.90
CA ARG A 333 -0.52 -24.45 -21.99
C ARG A 333 -0.77 -25.95 -22.05
N ARG A 334 -1.14 -26.52 -20.91
CA ARG A 334 -1.64 -27.90 -20.84
C ARG A 334 -3.11 -27.89 -20.46
N ASP A 335 -3.90 -28.75 -21.08
CA ASP A 335 -5.28 -28.99 -20.66
C ASP A 335 -5.31 -30.07 -19.59
N LEU A 336 -5.81 -29.72 -18.41
CA LEU A 336 -6.10 -30.64 -17.31
C LEU A 336 -7.62 -30.86 -17.22
N ALA A 337 -8.05 -31.81 -16.37
CA ALA A 337 -9.47 -32.15 -16.21
C ALA A 337 -10.36 -30.93 -15.86
N GLU A 338 -9.78 -29.98 -15.13
CA GLU A 338 -10.46 -28.78 -14.64
C GLU A 338 -10.32 -27.57 -15.57
N GLY A 339 -9.60 -27.70 -16.70
CA GLY A 339 -9.37 -26.64 -17.69
C GLY A 339 -7.88 -26.40 -17.99
N PRO A 340 -7.54 -25.31 -18.70
CA PRO A 340 -6.16 -25.01 -19.05
C PRO A 340 -5.34 -24.66 -17.80
N ALA A 341 -4.06 -25.04 -17.84
CA ALA A 341 -3.05 -24.73 -16.84
C ALA A 341 -1.87 -23.98 -17.49
N PRO A 342 -1.59 -22.73 -17.06
CA PRO A 342 -2.35 -21.95 -16.07
C PRO A 342 -3.75 -21.57 -16.58
N SER A 343 -4.66 -21.31 -15.63
CA SER A 343 -5.95 -20.70 -15.94
C SER A 343 -5.74 -19.32 -16.58
N PRO A 344 -6.67 -18.80 -17.41
CA PRO A 344 -6.49 -17.50 -18.06
C PRO A 344 -6.26 -16.34 -17.07
N GLY A 345 -6.90 -16.39 -15.89
CA GLY A 345 -6.68 -15.41 -14.82
C GLY A 345 -5.28 -15.49 -14.21
N ASP A 346 -4.81 -16.71 -13.92
CA ASP A 346 -3.45 -16.94 -13.39
C ASP A 346 -2.37 -16.55 -14.41
N GLU A 347 -2.63 -16.76 -15.71
CA GLU A 347 -1.76 -16.34 -16.80
C GLU A 347 -1.63 -14.80 -16.87
N LEU A 348 -2.74 -14.07 -16.76
CA LEU A 348 -2.74 -12.61 -16.73
C LEU A 348 -2.04 -12.04 -15.48
N ILE A 349 -2.24 -12.68 -14.32
CA ILE A 349 -1.50 -12.36 -13.09
C ILE A 349 0.01 -12.55 -13.29
N LEU A 350 0.42 -13.66 -13.91
CA LEU A 350 1.81 -13.95 -14.22
C LEU A 350 2.43 -12.91 -15.16
N PHE A 351 1.75 -12.52 -16.23
CA PHE A 351 2.27 -11.50 -17.16
C PHE A 351 2.54 -10.18 -16.44
N GLN A 352 1.61 -9.69 -15.60
CA GLN A 352 1.86 -8.48 -14.84
C GLN A 352 3.00 -8.63 -13.83
N ALA A 353 3.12 -9.79 -13.17
CA ALA A 353 4.23 -10.04 -12.26
C ALA A 353 5.58 -10.03 -12.98
N LEU A 354 5.67 -10.64 -14.17
CA LEU A 354 6.87 -10.58 -15.02
C LEU A 354 7.21 -9.16 -15.43
N LEU A 355 6.24 -8.35 -15.88
CA LEU A 355 6.46 -6.96 -16.25
C LEU A 355 6.97 -6.11 -15.07
N GLY A 356 6.39 -6.32 -13.88
CA GLY A 356 6.78 -5.60 -12.66
C GLY A 356 8.16 -5.99 -12.15
N SER A 357 8.53 -7.27 -12.24
CA SER A 357 9.80 -7.79 -11.70
C SER A 357 10.94 -7.89 -12.71
N TRP A 358 10.68 -7.60 -14.00
CA TRP A 358 11.68 -7.72 -15.06
C TRP A 358 12.96 -6.92 -14.72
N PRO A 359 14.16 -7.54 -14.76
CA PRO A 359 15.41 -6.84 -14.44
C PRO A 359 15.68 -5.68 -15.40
N LEU A 360 16.21 -4.57 -14.89
CA LEU A 360 16.45 -3.36 -15.70
C LEU A 360 17.50 -3.55 -16.79
N ASP A 361 18.51 -4.38 -16.53
CA ASP A 361 19.62 -4.65 -17.45
C ASP A 361 19.41 -5.90 -18.30
N ALA A 362 18.28 -6.60 -18.14
CA ALA A 362 17.99 -7.78 -18.94
C ALA A 362 17.66 -7.36 -20.39
N PRO A 363 18.33 -7.94 -21.41
CA PRO A 363 17.95 -7.75 -22.80
C PRO A 363 16.50 -8.17 -23.04
N CYS A 364 15.84 -7.54 -24.01
CA CYS A 364 14.42 -7.79 -24.28
C CYS A 364 14.13 -9.23 -24.74
N ASP A 365 15.11 -9.95 -25.28
CA ASP A 365 14.97 -11.36 -25.69
C ASP A 365 14.92 -12.35 -24.50
N GLY A 366 15.17 -11.84 -23.29
CA GLY A 366 15.19 -12.61 -22.06
C GLY A 366 16.44 -13.47 -21.88
N ALA A 367 17.46 -13.33 -22.73
CA ALA A 367 18.68 -14.15 -22.66
C ALA A 367 19.43 -14.01 -21.32
N ALA A 368 19.24 -12.88 -20.62
CA ALA A 368 19.80 -12.64 -19.28
C ALA A 368 18.86 -13.00 -18.11
N LEU A 369 17.67 -13.57 -18.38
CA LEU A 369 16.81 -14.10 -17.31
C LEU A 369 17.38 -15.40 -16.80
N ASP A 370 18.23 -15.28 -15.78
CA ASP A 370 19.01 -16.36 -15.23
C ASP A 370 18.17 -17.39 -14.42
N GLN A 371 18.84 -18.42 -13.94
CA GLN A 371 18.24 -19.43 -13.07
C GLN A 371 17.68 -18.84 -11.77
N ALA A 372 18.28 -17.77 -11.25
CA ALA A 372 17.82 -17.14 -10.01
C ALA A 372 16.48 -16.42 -10.21
N PHE A 373 16.30 -15.72 -11.33
CA PHE A 373 15.02 -15.10 -11.68
C PHE A 373 13.91 -16.15 -11.86
N LEU A 374 14.18 -17.22 -12.61
CA LEU A 374 13.22 -18.33 -12.77
C LEU A 374 12.83 -18.93 -11.41
N ALA A 375 13.80 -19.19 -10.52
CA ALA A 375 13.54 -19.77 -9.22
C ALA A 375 12.62 -18.89 -8.37
N ARG A 376 12.90 -17.58 -8.30
CA ARG A 376 12.08 -16.59 -7.59
C ARG A 376 10.65 -16.53 -8.14
N MET A 377 10.50 -16.50 -9.48
CA MET A 377 9.19 -16.47 -10.12
C MET A 377 8.40 -17.77 -9.89
N ARG A 378 9.04 -18.94 -9.88
CA ARG A 378 8.38 -20.23 -9.58
C ARG A 378 7.88 -20.29 -8.15
N GLU A 379 8.71 -19.87 -7.18
CA GLU A 379 8.32 -19.83 -5.77
C GLU A 379 7.14 -18.87 -5.56
N TRP A 380 7.23 -17.67 -6.15
CA TRP A 380 6.14 -16.71 -6.13
C TRP A 380 4.86 -17.26 -6.77
N GLN A 381 4.95 -17.90 -7.94
CA GLN A 381 3.79 -18.43 -8.64
C GLN A 381 3.08 -19.50 -7.79
N CYS A 382 3.82 -20.44 -7.22
CA CYS A 382 3.27 -21.46 -6.33
C CYS A 382 2.54 -20.81 -5.14
N LYS A 383 3.15 -19.83 -4.49
CA LYS A 383 2.52 -19.06 -3.41
C LYS A 383 1.25 -18.36 -3.89
N ALA A 384 1.30 -17.64 -5.00
CA ALA A 384 0.15 -16.91 -5.54
C ALA A 384 -1.03 -17.84 -5.86
N LEU A 385 -0.78 -18.99 -6.49
CA LEU A 385 -1.82 -19.99 -6.78
C LEU A 385 -2.46 -20.56 -5.51
N ARG A 386 -1.64 -20.84 -4.49
CA ARG A 386 -2.13 -21.36 -3.19
C ARG A 386 -2.87 -20.31 -2.38
N GLU A 387 -2.46 -19.05 -2.45
CA GLU A 387 -3.18 -17.94 -1.82
C GLU A 387 -4.51 -17.65 -2.50
N ALA A 388 -4.58 -17.80 -3.83
CA ALA A 388 -5.84 -17.68 -4.55
C ALA A 388 -6.87 -18.74 -4.12
N LYS A 389 -6.47 -19.94 -3.68
CA LYS A 389 -7.40 -20.99 -3.18
C LYS A 389 -8.50 -21.35 -4.18
N LEU A 390 -8.23 -21.22 -5.48
CA LEU A 390 -9.18 -21.54 -6.56
C LEU A 390 -8.98 -22.98 -7.04
N ARG A 391 -7.78 -23.31 -7.54
CA ARG A 391 -7.40 -24.66 -7.96
C ARG A 391 -6.62 -25.40 -6.88
N THR A 392 -5.50 -24.82 -6.45
CA THR A 392 -4.65 -25.35 -5.38
C THR A 392 -4.76 -24.51 -4.10
N ARG A 393 -4.34 -25.07 -2.96
CA ARG A 393 -4.31 -24.40 -1.65
C ARG A 393 -3.28 -25.05 -0.73
N TRP A 394 -2.83 -24.32 0.29
CA TRP A 394 -1.82 -24.81 1.24
C TRP A 394 -2.18 -26.11 1.97
N THR A 395 -3.46 -26.32 2.29
CA THR A 395 -3.91 -27.50 3.06
C THR A 395 -4.14 -28.74 2.20
N ALA A 396 -4.30 -28.57 0.89
CA ALA A 396 -4.57 -29.65 -0.06
C ALA A 396 -4.04 -29.20 -1.45
N PRO A 397 -2.72 -29.32 -1.69
CA PRO A 397 -2.12 -28.91 -2.95
C PRO A 397 -2.61 -29.75 -4.13
N ASP A 398 -2.90 -29.09 -5.25
CA ASP A 398 -3.06 -29.74 -6.55
C ASP A 398 -1.71 -29.77 -7.25
N GLU A 399 -0.98 -30.87 -7.06
CA GLU A 399 0.39 -31.02 -7.58
C GLU A 399 0.46 -31.06 -9.11
N ASP A 400 -0.61 -31.51 -9.77
CA ASP A 400 -0.68 -31.58 -11.23
C ASP A 400 -0.83 -30.17 -11.82
N TYR A 401 -1.72 -29.36 -11.24
CA TYR A 401 -1.88 -27.96 -11.62
C TYR A 401 -0.63 -27.13 -11.33
N GLU A 402 -0.04 -27.28 -10.13
CA GLU A 402 1.18 -26.57 -9.75
C GLU A 402 2.36 -26.91 -10.67
N ARG A 403 2.53 -28.20 -11.02
CA ARG A 403 3.56 -28.64 -11.95
C ARG A 403 3.33 -28.12 -13.36
N ALA A 404 2.09 -28.16 -13.85
CA ALA A 404 1.77 -27.61 -15.17
C ALA A 404 2.04 -26.09 -15.25
N CYS A 405 1.72 -25.33 -14.20
CA CYS A 405 2.03 -23.90 -14.13
C CYS A 405 3.54 -23.61 -14.07
N ALA A 406 4.28 -24.42 -13.31
CA ALA A 406 5.74 -24.31 -13.23
C ALA A 406 6.41 -24.66 -14.57
N ASP A 407 5.95 -25.71 -15.24
CA ASP A 407 6.42 -26.12 -16.57
C ASP A 407 6.10 -25.05 -17.62
N TYR A 408 4.92 -24.42 -17.55
CA TYR A 408 4.56 -23.29 -18.41
C TYR A 408 5.53 -22.12 -18.21
N LEU A 409 5.82 -21.73 -16.96
CA LEU A 409 6.74 -20.64 -16.65
C LEU A 409 8.17 -20.94 -17.12
N GLU A 410 8.65 -22.16 -16.90
CA GLU A 410 9.97 -22.58 -17.35
C GLU A 410 10.09 -22.55 -18.88
N GLN A 411 9.08 -23.08 -19.59
CA GLN A 411 9.07 -23.03 -21.05
C GLN A 411 8.94 -21.60 -21.57
N LEU A 412 8.08 -20.77 -20.97
CA LEU A 412 7.97 -19.35 -21.31
C LEU A 412 9.35 -18.70 -21.23
N LEU A 413 10.07 -18.88 -20.11
CA LEU A 413 11.36 -18.23 -19.88
C LEU A 413 12.54 -18.83 -20.65
N ARG A 414 12.47 -20.07 -21.13
CA ARG A 414 13.66 -20.78 -21.68
C ARG A 414 13.48 -21.46 -23.02
N ALA A 415 12.28 -21.90 -23.36
CA ALA A 415 12.08 -22.71 -24.55
C ALA A 415 12.27 -21.86 -25.82
N PRO A 416 12.95 -22.37 -26.86
CA PRO A 416 13.06 -21.67 -28.15
C PRO A 416 11.70 -21.31 -28.74
N LEU A 417 10.70 -22.18 -28.57
CA LEU A 417 9.33 -21.96 -29.08
C LEU A 417 8.66 -20.73 -28.46
N ALA A 418 9.05 -20.32 -27.26
CA ALA A 418 8.51 -19.16 -26.55
C ALA A 418 9.28 -17.85 -26.83
N GLN A 419 10.27 -17.85 -27.73
CA GLN A 419 11.11 -16.68 -27.99
C GLN A 419 10.30 -15.43 -28.39
N ALA A 420 9.30 -15.57 -29.26
CA ALA A 420 8.46 -14.45 -29.67
C ALA A 420 7.66 -13.86 -28.49
N LEU A 421 7.13 -14.71 -27.61
CA LEU A 421 6.42 -14.30 -26.41
C LEU A 421 7.34 -13.56 -25.44
N ARG A 422 8.52 -14.15 -25.13
CA ARG A 422 9.52 -13.50 -24.26
C ARG A 422 9.97 -12.15 -24.79
N GLN A 423 10.29 -12.08 -26.08
CA GLN A 423 10.70 -10.83 -26.72
C GLN A 423 9.62 -9.75 -26.57
N SER A 424 8.37 -10.13 -26.77
CA SER A 424 7.22 -9.21 -26.65
C SER A 424 7.03 -8.74 -25.20
N LEU A 425 7.14 -9.63 -24.22
CA LEU A 425 7.11 -9.29 -22.79
C LEU A 425 8.28 -8.39 -22.38
N GLY A 426 9.50 -8.68 -22.83
CA GLY A 426 10.68 -7.88 -22.55
C GLY A 426 10.59 -6.49 -23.18
N ASN A 427 10.09 -6.37 -24.41
CA ASN A 427 9.81 -5.09 -25.06
C ASN A 427 8.76 -4.29 -24.28
N ALA A 428 7.70 -4.95 -23.78
CA ALA A 428 6.70 -4.30 -22.95
C ALA A 428 7.25 -3.86 -21.59
N ALA A 429 8.09 -4.66 -20.94
CA ALA A 429 8.77 -4.25 -19.72
C ALA A 429 9.67 -3.02 -19.98
N ALA A 430 10.48 -3.06 -21.04
CA ALA A 430 11.33 -1.93 -21.45
C ALA A 430 10.54 -0.65 -21.75
N ARG A 431 9.33 -0.79 -22.31
CA ARG A 431 8.42 0.35 -22.55
C ARG A 431 7.96 1.01 -21.24
N LEU A 432 7.78 0.24 -20.16
CA LEU A 432 7.31 0.72 -18.86
C LEU A 432 8.45 1.24 -17.97
N MET A 433 9.68 0.80 -18.22
CA MET A 433 10.85 1.07 -17.38
C MET A 433 11.09 2.56 -17.08
N PRO A 434 11.15 3.48 -18.07
CA PRO A 434 11.38 4.90 -17.79
C PRO A 434 10.28 5.54 -16.93
N ALA A 435 9.01 5.25 -17.24
CA ALA A 435 7.88 5.76 -16.47
C ALA A 435 7.85 5.18 -15.05
N GLY A 436 8.16 3.89 -14.90
CA GLY A 436 8.27 3.24 -13.60
C GLY A 436 9.38 3.83 -12.72
N ALA A 437 10.55 4.10 -13.30
CA ALA A 437 11.65 4.73 -12.59
C ALA A 437 11.33 6.19 -12.22
N LEU A 438 10.68 6.96 -13.11
CA LEU A 438 10.20 8.31 -12.79
C LEU A 438 9.18 8.29 -11.64
N ASN A 439 8.20 7.39 -11.69
CA ASN A 439 7.25 7.18 -10.59
C ASN A 439 7.97 6.80 -9.28
N GLY A 440 8.99 5.95 -9.34
CA GLY A 440 9.81 5.57 -8.18
C GLY A 440 10.56 6.76 -7.57
N LEU A 441 11.16 7.62 -8.40
CA LEU A 441 11.82 8.85 -7.94
C LEU A 441 10.84 9.86 -7.34
N ALA A 442 9.68 10.05 -7.97
CA ALA A 442 8.59 10.89 -7.46
C ALA A 442 8.12 10.41 -6.08
N GLN A 443 7.78 9.11 -5.95
CA GLN A 443 7.40 8.48 -4.69
C GLN A 443 8.49 8.65 -3.62
N CYS A 444 9.75 8.45 -3.99
CA CYS A 444 10.87 8.59 -3.07
C CYS A 444 10.97 10.03 -2.54
N LEU A 445 10.87 11.04 -3.40
CA LEU A 445 10.91 12.43 -2.98
C LEU A 445 9.71 12.79 -2.10
N LEU A 446 8.50 12.33 -2.44
CA LEU A 446 7.30 12.54 -1.63
C LEU A 446 7.44 11.92 -0.24
N ARG A 447 7.90 10.67 -0.14
CA ARG A 447 8.18 10.02 1.14
C ARG A 447 9.11 10.85 2.02
N LEU A 448 10.13 11.44 1.42
CA LEU A 448 11.15 12.23 2.13
C LEU A 448 10.73 13.67 2.44
N THR A 449 9.64 14.19 1.88
CA THR A 449 9.29 15.63 1.98
C THR A 449 7.89 15.90 2.52
N CYS A 450 6.96 14.94 2.43
CA CYS A 450 5.64 15.04 3.04
C CYS A 450 5.71 15.08 4.59
N PRO A 451 4.64 15.57 5.26
CA PRO A 451 4.54 15.54 6.72
C PRO A 451 4.58 14.10 7.24
N GLY A 452 5.45 13.81 8.22
CA GLY A 452 5.71 12.47 8.73
C GLY A 452 7.19 12.12 8.80
N ILE A 453 7.47 10.90 9.24
CA ILE A 453 8.83 10.35 9.34
C ILE A 453 9.03 9.33 8.21
N PRO A 454 9.92 9.58 7.24
CA PRO A 454 10.19 8.64 6.16
C PRO A 454 10.74 7.32 6.69
N ASP A 455 10.14 6.21 6.28
CA ASP A 455 10.63 4.86 6.54
C ASP A 455 11.30 4.29 5.28
N LEU A 456 12.53 3.80 5.42
CA LEU A 456 13.32 3.22 4.34
C LEU A 456 13.57 1.75 4.66
N TYR A 457 12.82 0.87 4.00
CA TYR A 457 13.08 -0.56 4.09
C TYR A 457 14.47 -0.90 3.53
N GLN A 458 15.12 -1.91 4.10
CA GLN A 458 16.53 -2.22 3.82
C GLN A 458 16.79 -2.53 2.33
N GLY A 459 17.86 -1.95 1.77
CA GLY A 459 18.27 -2.12 0.38
C GLY A 459 17.39 -1.37 -0.63
N ARG A 460 16.41 -0.58 -0.17
CA ARG A 460 15.51 0.22 -1.03
C ARG A 460 16.03 1.62 -1.33
N GLU A 461 17.28 1.88 -0.95
CA GLU A 461 18.09 2.95 -1.53
C GLU A 461 18.42 2.70 -3.01
N ASP A 462 18.20 1.47 -3.49
CA ASP A 462 18.26 1.03 -4.89
C ASP A 462 16.85 0.63 -5.38
N TRP A 463 16.74 0.18 -6.63
CA TRP A 463 15.50 -0.25 -7.25
C TRP A 463 14.95 -1.55 -6.65
N ASP A 464 13.66 -1.55 -6.33
CA ASP A 464 12.96 -2.65 -5.69
C ASP A 464 12.00 -3.38 -6.63
N PHE A 465 12.52 -4.44 -7.23
CA PHE A 465 11.76 -5.40 -8.04
C PHE A 465 11.56 -6.73 -7.33
N SER A 466 11.47 -6.69 -5.99
CA SER A 466 11.13 -7.87 -5.20
C SER A 466 9.65 -8.26 -5.35
N LEU A 467 9.38 -9.53 -5.11
CA LEU A 467 8.04 -10.10 -4.98
C LEU A 467 7.71 -10.24 -3.49
N VAL A 468 6.52 -10.77 -3.15
CA VAL A 468 6.13 -11.03 -1.76
C VAL A 468 7.14 -11.94 -1.04
N ASP A 469 7.19 -11.84 0.29
CA ASP A 469 7.91 -12.74 1.21
C ASP A 469 7.86 -14.21 0.73
N PRO A 470 9.02 -14.91 0.64
CA PRO A 470 10.35 -14.51 1.11
C PRO A 470 11.22 -13.72 0.13
N ASP A 471 10.73 -13.37 -1.06
CA ASP A 471 11.58 -12.70 -2.06
C ASP A 471 12.05 -11.30 -1.63
N ASN A 472 11.21 -10.57 -0.89
CA ASN A 472 11.54 -9.26 -0.30
C ASN A 472 12.39 -9.34 0.98
N ARG A 473 12.82 -10.54 1.39
CA ARG A 473 13.70 -10.79 2.54
C ARG A 473 15.09 -11.28 2.14
N ARG A 474 15.41 -11.26 0.84
CA ARG A 474 16.75 -11.54 0.33
C ARG A 474 17.80 -10.62 0.98
N PRO A 475 19.04 -11.11 1.17
CA PRO A 475 20.10 -10.34 1.80
C PRO A 475 20.43 -9.08 1.00
N VAL A 476 20.83 -8.03 1.73
CA VAL A 476 21.22 -6.73 1.16
C VAL A 476 22.73 -6.63 1.12
N ASP A 477 23.29 -6.20 -0.01
CA ASP A 477 24.72 -5.93 -0.16
C ASP A 477 25.05 -4.49 0.30
N PHE A 478 25.18 -4.31 1.62
CA PHE A 478 25.50 -3.02 2.21
C PHE A 478 26.89 -2.49 1.80
N ALA A 479 27.84 -3.37 1.48
CA ALA A 479 29.17 -2.94 1.05
C ALA A 479 29.10 -2.24 -0.32
N ARG A 480 28.34 -2.80 -1.26
CA ARG A 480 28.07 -2.16 -2.55
C ARG A 480 27.34 -0.82 -2.38
N HIS A 481 26.31 -0.76 -1.53
CA HIS A 481 25.58 0.48 -1.29
C HIS A 481 26.48 1.56 -0.66
N ALA A 482 27.34 1.20 0.29
CA ALA A 482 28.28 2.13 0.90
C ALA A 482 29.31 2.66 -0.10
N ALA A 483 29.86 1.79 -0.97
CA ALA A 483 30.80 2.19 -2.02
C ALA A 483 30.16 3.14 -3.04
N ALA A 484 28.93 2.84 -3.49
CA ALA A 484 28.19 3.70 -4.40
C ALA A 484 27.88 5.08 -3.79
N LEU A 485 27.50 5.13 -2.51
CA LEU A 485 27.22 6.38 -1.80
C LEU A 485 28.48 7.24 -1.60
N ALA A 486 29.63 6.60 -1.40
CA ALA A 486 30.91 7.27 -1.18
C ALA A 486 31.52 7.89 -2.45
N ALA A 487 31.04 7.51 -3.64
CA ALA A 487 31.52 8.00 -4.92
C ALA A 487 30.55 9.06 -5.50
N PRO A 488 30.83 10.37 -5.37
CA PRO A 488 29.96 11.41 -5.91
C PRO A 488 29.92 11.33 -7.43
N THR A 489 28.72 11.25 -8.00
CA THR A 489 28.49 11.22 -9.44
C THR A 489 27.68 12.44 -9.86
N PRO A 490 28.05 13.15 -10.94
CA PRO A 490 27.25 14.24 -11.49
C PRO A 490 25.85 13.78 -11.93
N PHE A 491 24.84 14.65 -11.82
CA PHE A 491 23.46 14.30 -12.17
C PHE A 491 23.25 13.80 -13.62
N PRO A 492 23.89 14.37 -14.65
CA PRO A 492 23.76 13.85 -16.01
C PRO A 492 24.21 12.39 -16.13
N GLU A 493 25.32 12.02 -15.48
CA GLU A 493 25.82 10.64 -15.46
C GLU A 493 24.89 9.70 -14.68
N LEU A 494 24.31 10.19 -13.57
CA LEU A 494 23.28 9.43 -12.83
C LEU A 494 22.04 9.16 -13.68
N LEU A 495 21.65 10.09 -14.54
CA LEU A 495 20.52 9.91 -15.44
C LEU A 495 20.86 8.97 -16.60
N GLU A 496 22.06 9.05 -17.16
CA GLU A 496 22.53 8.13 -18.19
C GLU A 496 22.56 6.68 -17.68
N HIS A 497 23.06 6.48 -16.47
CA HIS A 497 23.20 5.18 -15.83
C HIS A 497 22.10 4.86 -14.81
N TRP A 498 20.93 5.46 -14.95
CA TRP A 498 19.84 5.39 -13.96
C TRP A 498 19.47 3.97 -13.50
N ARG A 499 19.70 2.96 -14.34
CA ARG A 499 19.41 1.54 -14.06
C ARG A 499 20.19 0.97 -12.88
N ASP A 500 21.36 1.52 -12.57
CA ASP A 500 22.22 1.05 -11.47
C ASP A 500 21.77 1.49 -10.07
N GLY A 501 20.72 2.33 -9.99
CA GLY A 501 20.11 2.79 -8.75
C GLY A 501 20.79 3.96 -8.06
N ARG A 502 21.99 4.38 -8.50
CA ARG A 502 22.73 5.49 -7.88
C ARG A 502 21.94 6.81 -7.91
N ILE A 503 21.08 6.99 -8.91
CA ILE A 503 20.19 8.16 -9.00
C ILE A 503 19.21 8.24 -7.81
N LYS A 504 18.59 7.11 -7.45
CA LYS A 504 17.65 7.01 -6.31
C LYS A 504 18.41 7.14 -4.98
N GLN A 505 19.57 6.49 -4.87
CA GLN A 505 20.42 6.59 -3.68
C GLN A 505 20.90 8.04 -3.44
N THR A 506 21.31 8.74 -4.51
CA THR A 506 21.74 10.14 -4.43
C THR A 506 20.58 11.06 -4.01
N LEU A 507 19.39 10.86 -4.56
CA LEU A 507 18.18 11.57 -4.13
C LEU A 507 17.96 11.41 -2.62
N ILE A 508 17.96 10.17 -2.13
CA ILE A 508 17.77 9.86 -0.71
C ILE A 508 18.83 10.57 0.15
N ALA A 509 20.12 10.41 -0.20
CA ALA A 509 21.22 10.99 0.55
C ALA A 509 21.14 12.51 0.64
N ARG A 510 20.85 13.19 -0.48
CA ARG A 510 20.75 14.66 -0.55
C ARG A 510 19.58 15.18 0.28
N VAL A 511 18.39 14.59 0.15
CA VAL A 511 17.21 15.04 0.90
C VAL A 511 17.34 14.73 2.38
N LEU A 512 17.84 13.54 2.76
CA LEU A 512 18.10 13.22 4.17
C LEU A 512 19.18 14.13 4.77
N GLY A 513 20.20 14.50 3.99
CA GLY A 513 21.19 15.52 4.36
C GLY A 513 20.52 16.86 4.68
N LEU A 514 19.63 17.35 3.79
CA LEU A 514 18.88 18.59 4.03
C LEU A 514 17.94 18.47 5.23
N ARG A 515 17.26 17.32 5.42
CA ARG A 515 16.41 17.04 6.59
C ARG A 515 17.20 17.11 7.89
N ARG A 516 18.43 16.60 7.90
CA ARG A 516 19.32 16.67 9.07
C ARG A 516 19.78 18.08 9.37
N MET A 517 20.07 18.87 8.33
CA MET A 517 20.47 20.28 8.49
C MET A 517 19.32 21.19 8.91
N GLN A 518 18.09 20.89 8.47
CA GLN A 518 16.92 21.76 8.66
C GLN A 518 15.72 21.00 9.25
N PRO A 519 15.86 20.36 10.43
CA PRO A 519 14.82 19.48 10.97
C PRO A 519 13.50 20.21 11.23
N GLY A 520 13.54 21.48 11.65
CA GLY A 520 12.34 22.29 11.90
C GLY A 520 11.46 22.47 10.66
N LEU A 521 12.07 22.51 9.46
CA LEU A 521 11.34 22.70 8.21
C LEU A 521 10.53 21.46 7.81
N PHE A 522 11.08 20.27 8.06
CA PHE A 522 10.41 19.00 7.73
C PHE A 522 9.51 18.48 8.85
N ARG A 523 9.85 18.76 10.11
CA ARG A 523 9.06 18.35 11.28
C ARG A 523 7.87 19.27 11.52
N ASP A 524 8.11 20.58 11.53
CA ASP A 524 7.13 21.57 12.00
C ASP A 524 6.59 22.46 10.87
N GLY A 525 7.21 22.40 9.68
CA GLY A 525 6.81 23.25 8.56
C GLY A 525 5.40 22.95 8.08
N ASP A 526 4.67 24.03 7.75
CA ASP A 526 3.35 24.02 7.13
C ASP A 526 3.36 23.20 5.83
N TYR A 527 2.19 22.79 5.36
CA TYR A 527 2.02 22.16 4.06
C TYR A 527 1.11 23.02 3.20
N LEU A 528 1.66 23.57 2.12
CA LEU A 528 0.95 24.46 1.21
C LEU A 528 0.96 23.88 -0.21
N PRO A 529 -0.16 23.33 -0.72
CA PRO A 529 -0.28 22.97 -2.13
C PRO A 529 0.05 24.16 -3.03
N LEU A 530 0.77 23.92 -4.12
CA LEU A 530 1.07 24.94 -5.12
C LEU A 530 0.23 24.70 -6.37
N GLU A 531 -0.33 25.76 -6.90
CA GLU A 531 -1.10 25.69 -8.15
C GLU A 531 -0.15 25.52 -9.34
N VAL A 532 -0.57 24.69 -10.29
CA VAL A 532 0.14 24.45 -11.54
C VAL A 532 -0.77 24.88 -12.68
N SER A 533 -0.24 25.64 -13.63
CA SER A 533 -0.94 26.13 -14.82
C SER A 533 -0.26 25.62 -16.09
N GLY A 534 -0.98 25.65 -17.21
CA GLY A 534 -0.49 25.24 -18.53
C GLY A 534 -1.01 23.87 -18.98
N GLU A 535 -0.58 23.44 -20.16
CA GLU A 535 -1.10 22.26 -20.88
C GLU A 535 -1.01 20.96 -20.07
N HIS A 536 0.01 20.82 -19.22
CA HIS A 536 0.28 19.59 -18.48
C HIS A 536 0.14 19.75 -16.96
N ALA A 537 -0.65 20.72 -16.50
CA ALA A 537 -0.89 20.96 -15.08
C ALA A 537 -1.33 19.70 -14.30
N GLU A 538 -2.19 18.85 -14.90
CA GLU A 538 -2.66 17.61 -14.26
C GLU A 538 -1.54 16.56 -14.06
N ARG A 539 -0.38 16.73 -14.71
CA ARG A 539 0.76 15.80 -14.69
C ARG A 539 1.86 16.20 -13.71
N VAL A 540 1.60 17.18 -12.85
CA VAL A 540 2.56 17.66 -11.84
C VAL A 540 1.87 17.72 -10.48
N LEU A 541 2.58 17.28 -9.44
CA LEU A 541 2.23 17.56 -8.06
C LEU A 541 3.29 18.48 -7.47
N ALA A 542 2.86 19.61 -6.89
CA ALA A 542 3.77 20.55 -6.26
C ALA A 542 3.23 21.06 -4.92
N PHE A 543 4.12 21.24 -3.96
CA PHE A 543 3.77 21.85 -2.67
C PHE A 543 4.98 22.53 -2.04
N ALA A 544 4.70 23.50 -1.17
CA ALA A 544 5.70 24.14 -0.33
C ALA A 544 5.63 23.64 1.11
N ARG A 545 6.80 23.56 1.77
CA ARG A 545 6.91 23.46 3.23
C ARG A 545 7.48 24.75 3.76
N ARG A 546 6.82 25.40 4.72
CA ARG A 546 7.28 26.70 5.26
C ARG A 546 7.38 26.67 6.77
N SER A 547 8.44 27.27 7.31
CA SER A 547 8.57 27.54 8.74
C SER A 547 9.37 28.82 8.96
N ARG A 548 9.58 29.21 10.22
CA ARG A 548 10.53 30.29 10.55
C ARG A 548 11.96 30.05 10.06
N HIS A 549 12.31 28.80 9.76
CA HIS A 549 13.65 28.40 9.31
C HIS A 549 13.83 28.50 7.78
N GLY A 550 12.78 28.87 7.03
CA GLY A 550 12.83 29.01 5.58
C GLY A 550 11.66 28.35 4.85
N CYS A 551 11.86 27.96 3.60
CA CYS A 551 10.89 27.22 2.80
C CYS A 551 11.53 26.18 1.87
N LEU A 552 10.74 25.17 1.53
CA LEU A 552 11.00 24.15 0.51
C LEU A 552 9.92 24.26 -0.56
N LEU A 553 10.27 24.04 -1.83
CA LEU A 553 9.33 23.75 -2.92
C LEU A 553 9.64 22.35 -3.44
N VAL A 554 8.64 21.47 -3.40
CA VAL A 554 8.73 20.09 -3.89
C VAL A 554 7.95 20.01 -5.19
N VAL A 555 8.56 19.41 -6.21
CA VAL A 555 7.97 19.29 -7.55
C VAL A 555 8.22 17.87 -8.06
N VAL A 556 7.15 17.13 -8.35
CA VAL A 556 7.24 15.78 -8.91
C VAL A 556 6.30 15.61 -10.11
N PRO A 557 6.76 15.00 -11.21
CA PRO A 557 5.88 14.52 -12.26
C PRO A 557 4.97 13.39 -11.77
N ARG A 558 3.79 13.30 -12.37
CA ARG A 558 2.86 12.18 -12.27
C ARG A 558 2.21 11.96 -13.62
N LEU A 559 1.78 10.73 -13.90
CA LEU A 559 1.13 10.38 -15.16
C LEU A 559 1.93 10.87 -16.39
N ALA A 560 3.19 10.45 -16.47
CA ALA A 560 4.17 11.01 -17.39
C ALA A 560 4.42 10.15 -18.64
N CYS A 561 3.71 9.01 -18.83
CA CYS A 561 3.99 8.11 -19.95
C CYS A 561 3.89 8.79 -21.32
N ALA A 562 2.89 9.65 -21.52
CA ALA A 562 2.72 10.35 -22.78
C ALA A 562 3.83 11.38 -23.03
N LEU A 563 4.23 12.14 -21.99
CA LEU A 563 5.27 13.16 -22.07
C LEU A 563 6.67 12.55 -22.25
N LEU A 564 6.92 11.38 -21.66
CA LEU A 564 8.15 10.64 -21.89
C LEU A 564 8.29 10.19 -23.35
N GLY A 565 7.19 10.05 -24.11
CA GLY A 565 7.24 9.73 -25.54
C GLY A 565 8.06 8.46 -25.79
N HIS A 566 9.21 8.58 -26.46
CA HIS A 566 10.17 7.49 -26.71
C HIS A 566 11.45 7.56 -25.87
N ALA A 567 11.47 8.40 -24.83
CA ALA A 567 12.60 8.53 -23.92
C ALA A 567 12.98 7.18 -23.30
N THR A 568 14.28 6.92 -23.25
CA THR A 568 14.88 5.71 -22.64
C THR A 568 15.37 5.95 -21.22
N GLN A 569 15.30 7.20 -20.77
CA GLN A 569 15.67 7.69 -19.45
C GLN A 569 14.41 8.13 -18.70
N PRO A 570 14.39 8.09 -17.35
CA PRO A 570 13.26 8.49 -16.53
C PRO A 570 13.14 10.01 -16.42
N GLN A 571 13.28 10.75 -17.53
CA GLN A 571 13.19 12.19 -17.58
C GLN A 571 12.29 12.62 -18.74
N VAL A 572 11.32 13.48 -18.44
CA VAL A 572 10.51 14.15 -19.45
C VAL A 572 11.38 15.20 -20.15
N PRO A 573 11.51 15.19 -21.49
CA PRO A 573 12.23 16.23 -22.21
C PRO A 573 11.71 17.63 -21.85
N ALA A 574 12.60 18.61 -21.69
CA ALA A 574 12.25 19.94 -21.19
C ALA A 574 11.16 20.62 -22.04
N GLU A 575 11.26 20.51 -23.37
CA GLU A 575 10.31 21.03 -24.33
C GLU A 575 8.92 20.38 -24.27
N ALA A 576 8.85 19.13 -23.77
CA ALA A 576 7.57 18.42 -23.63
C ALA A 576 6.72 18.97 -22.49
N TRP A 577 7.25 19.85 -21.63
CA TRP A 577 6.45 20.55 -20.62
C TRP A 577 5.64 21.73 -21.18
N GLY A 578 5.93 22.20 -22.39
CA GLY A 578 5.20 23.30 -23.02
C GLY A 578 5.20 24.57 -22.17
N ASP A 579 4.02 25.15 -21.95
CA ASP A 579 3.79 26.35 -21.13
C ASP A 579 3.54 26.03 -19.64
N THR A 580 3.76 24.78 -19.22
CA THR A 580 3.46 24.34 -17.85
C THR A 580 4.37 25.05 -16.84
N CYS A 581 3.77 25.72 -15.86
CA CYS A 581 4.48 26.47 -14.83
C CYS A 581 3.83 26.34 -13.45
N LEU A 582 4.64 26.49 -12.40
CA LEU A 582 4.16 26.62 -11.03
C LEU A 582 3.80 28.09 -10.76
N LEU A 583 2.63 28.31 -10.16
CA LEU A 583 2.21 29.61 -9.68
C LEU A 583 2.64 29.78 -8.22
N LEU A 584 3.57 30.69 -7.97
CA LEU A 584 4.05 30.97 -6.62
C LEU A 584 3.24 32.10 -5.98
N PRO A 585 2.69 31.91 -4.77
CA PRO A 585 2.08 33.02 -4.04
C PRO A 585 3.15 34.09 -3.72
N PRO A 586 2.75 35.36 -3.49
CA PRO A 586 3.69 36.48 -3.27
C PRO A 586 4.80 36.18 -2.25
N SER A 587 4.45 35.51 -1.16
CA SER A 587 5.40 35.13 -0.10
C SER A 587 6.50 34.15 -0.52
N LEU A 588 6.35 33.52 -1.69
CA LEU A 588 7.28 32.54 -2.27
C LEU A 588 7.89 33.03 -3.59
N SER A 589 7.23 33.93 -4.33
CA SER A 589 7.74 34.47 -5.60
C SER A 589 8.92 35.43 -5.42
N GLU A 590 8.97 36.17 -4.31
CA GLU A 590 10.03 37.16 -4.02
C GLU A 590 11.31 36.51 -3.44
N CYS A 591 11.38 35.18 -3.43
CA CYS A 591 12.47 34.42 -2.83
C CYS A 591 13.47 33.95 -3.89
N THR A 592 14.77 34.01 -3.56
CA THR A 592 15.80 33.27 -4.29
C THR A 592 15.95 31.87 -3.70
N TYR A 593 15.87 30.85 -4.54
CA TYR A 593 15.94 29.45 -4.14
C TYR A 593 17.24 28.80 -4.60
N SER A 594 17.80 27.94 -3.75
CA SER A 594 18.83 26.98 -4.15
C SER A 594 18.20 25.68 -4.62
N GLY A 595 18.69 25.14 -5.73
CA GLY A 595 18.31 23.81 -6.20
C GLY A 595 19.08 22.73 -5.45
N LEU A 596 18.38 21.69 -4.97
CA LEU A 596 19.06 20.51 -4.42
C LEU A 596 19.59 19.59 -5.52
N PHE A 597 18.91 19.57 -6.68
CA PHE A 597 19.22 18.70 -7.82
C PHE A 597 19.47 19.43 -9.14
N SER A 598 19.12 20.70 -9.25
CA SER A 598 19.27 21.49 -10.49
C SER A 598 20.08 22.75 -10.25
N THR A 599 20.57 23.33 -11.34
CA THR A 599 20.94 24.75 -11.37
C THR A 599 19.71 25.63 -11.11
N MET A 600 19.88 26.78 -10.45
CA MET A 600 18.77 27.55 -9.84
C MET A 600 17.86 28.20 -10.89
N PRO A 601 16.59 27.77 -11.06
CA PRO A 601 15.63 28.54 -11.83
C PRO A 601 15.24 29.80 -11.04
N LEU A 602 15.22 30.95 -11.70
CA LEU A 602 14.76 32.21 -11.11
C LEU A 602 13.27 32.37 -11.38
N PRO A 603 12.42 32.61 -10.35
CA PRO A 603 11.03 32.97 -10.59
C PRO A 603 10.94 34.20 -11.49
N SER A 604 10.13 34.12 -12.55
CA SER A 604 9.81 35.27 -13.42
C SER A 604 8.35 35.62 -13.21
N ASP A 605 8.06 36.84 -12.77
CA ASP A 605 6.70 37.33 -12.47
C ASP A 605 5.87 36.40 -11.56
N GLY A 606 6.53 35.69 -10.65
CA GLY A 606 5.89 34.73 -9.73
C GLY A 606 5.65 33.34 -10.31
N HIS A 607 6.20 33.05 -11.48
CA HIS A 607 6.06 31.76 -12.15
C HIS A 607 7.40 31.03 -12.18
N LEU A 608 7.37 29.70 -12.06
CA LEU A 608 8.52 28.83 -12.32
C LEU A 608 8.19 27.85 -13.45
N SER A 609 8.93 27.91 -14.56
CA SER A 609 8.72 27.02 -15.69
C SER A 609 9.10 25.58 -15.35
N LEU A 610 8.24 24.60 -15.66
CA LEU A 610 8.57 23.18 -15.46
C LEU A 610 9.67 22.71 -16.41
N SER A 611 9.77 23.32 -17.60
CA SER A 611 10.85 23.04 -18.56
C SER A 611 12.23 23.40 -18.01
N GLU A 612 12.31 24.35 -17.08
CA GLU A 612 13.56 24.73 -16.40
C GLU A 612 13.74 23.97 -15.09
N VAL A 613 12.68 23.88 -14.27
CA VAL A 613 12.72 23.25 -12.94
C VAL A 613 13.08 21.76 -13.02
N LEU A 614 12.68 21.06 -14.08
CA LEU A 614 12.92 19.62 -14.25
C LEU A 614 13.95 19.29 -15.36
N ALA A 615 14.68 20.30 -15.85
CA ALA A 615 15.65 20.15 -16.94
C ALA A 615 16.83 19.24 -16.57
N ASP A 616 17.37 19.41 -15.36
CA ASP A 616 18.60 18.72 -14.93
C ASP A 616 18.34 17.41 -14.19
N PHE A 617 17.16 17.28 -13.56
CA PHE A 617 16.79 16.12 -12.76
C PHE A 617 15.29 15.84 -12.85
N PRO A 618 14.83 14.58 -12.85
CA PRO A 618 13.43 14.25 -13.12
C PRO A 618 12.40 14.72 -12.07
N VAL A 619 12.87 15.08 -10.88
CA VAL A 619 12.09 15.63 -9.77
C VAL A 619 12.88 16.77 -9.17
N ASN A 620 12.26 17.70 -8.43
CA ASN A 620 13.03 18.78 -7.82
C ASN A 620 12.61 19.13 -6.39
N LEU A 621 13.62 19.55 -5.63
CA LEU A 621 13.49 20.14 -4.31
C LEU A 621 14.29 21.44 -4.30
N LEU A 622 13.57 22.55 -4.38
CA LEU A 622 14.14 23.88 -4.22
C LEU A 622 14.02 24.29 -2.75
N TYR A 623 15.00 25.02 -2.23
CA TYR A 623 14.96 25.46 -0.84
C TYR A 623 15.53 26.86 -0.66
N ARG A 624 15.00 27.56 0.33
CA ARG A 624 15.55 28.79 0.86
C ARG A 624 15.65 28.66 2.36
N LEU A 625 16.84 28.89 2.91
CA LEU A 625 17.07 28.93 4.34
C LEU A 625 16.88 30.37 4.82
N ALA A 626 16.31 30.55 6.00
CA ALA A 626 16.37 31.86 6.66
C ALA A 626 17.84 32.23 6.88
N GLN A 627 18.24 33.47 6.55
CA GLN A 627 19.54 33.97 6.98
C GLN A 627 19.51 34.01 8.51
N GLU A 628 20.49 33.39 9.16
CA GLU A 628 20.71 33.63 10.58
C GLU A 628 21.08 35.10 10.71
N ASP A 629 20.21 35.90 11.34
CA ASP A 629 20.62 37.20 11.88
C ASP A 629 21.79 36.89 12.83
N THR A 630 23.00 37.10 12.34
CA THR A 630 24.19 37.00 13.17
C THR A 630 24.15 38.27 14.03
N PRO A 631 24.00 38.15 15.36
CA PRO A 631 23.82 39.33 16.21
C PRO A 631 25.04 40.26 16.18
#